data_AF-A0AAW0NN73-F1
#
_entry.id   AF-A0AAW0NN73-F1
#
_cell.length_a   1.000
_cell.length_b   1.000
_cell.length_c   1.000
_cell.angle_alpha   90.00
_cell.angle_beta   90.00
_cell.angle_gamma   90.00
#
_symmetry.space_group_name_H-M   'P 1'
#
loop_
_entity.id
_entity.type
_entity.pdbx_description
1 polymer ?
#
loop_
_entity_poly.entity_id
_entity_poly.type
_entity_poly.pdbx_seq_one_letter_code
_entity_poly.pdbx_strand_id
1 'polypeptide(L)'
;MGAKAVGFFKEQLKEKDVQTSIPSLNDVPLHYLKPNSLVKFRCLIQDMFDPEFYMGVYETSDPSTNAKVLKCGKYRDVADSGIDFHSENTVTAERQTFYCVPVPGENHGQARVVPSTSYAPTRHKRSYEEDEGDAMDTQQTGPQTEHYGNGDCKRQETEAPSNQSSTTAPLDLNFPLPGEKGPSCLVKVYEDWDKFKVNDILEVYGILSVSPALSALADEKESSALFDPSDSMETAEEQRVHCPPASLVPRLHMLHARPLCHNNPLLPPGMPEDNSAFFSSSLAEFPSVREELLSYFTHVLLGDTLAAEYLILHLISTVYSRRDVLPLGKFTLNLSGCPSASSYTERLYQIIQQLVPSSFYLPMSLQNMNQMRLVPKKDYTANRLVSGALQLSKNTELFLDETRLEQGQLDTTGVRNVTALGNLISWQKVDYDFNYHQMEFPCNINVLISSEGRSLLPSDCQVPLQPRLAPGQTEESLNDLHIPPTSSTQINRFRTYLSLAQLLDYNISEEMTKVTSQIYGLKLQIGFNQCSSVTISG
;
A
#
# COMPACT_ATOMS: atom_id res chain seq x y z
N MET A 1 19.49 -17.18 -25.01
CA MET A 1 18.46 -16.25 -25.54
C MET A 1 17.93 -15.29 -24.47
N GLY A 2 17.62 -15.73 -23.25
CA GLY A 2 17.00 -14.89 -22.20
C GLY A 2 17.74 -13.59 -21.87
N ALA A 3 19.06 -13.62 -21.69
CA ALA A 3 19.83 -12.42 -21.33
C ALA A 3 19.80 -11.32 -22.41
N LYS A 4 19.76 -11.69 -23.70
CA LYS A 4 19.64 -10.72 -24.81
C LYS A 4 18.26 -10.06 -24.87
N ALA A 5 17.20 -10.82 -24.56
CA ALA A 5 15.84 -10.30 -24.49
C ALA A 5 15.66 -9.34 -23.31
N VAL A 6 16.19 -9.69 -22.13
CA VAL A 6 16.18 -8.80 -20.95
C VAL A 6 16.96 -7.52 -21.24
N GLY A 7 18.13 -7.62 -21.89
CA GLY A 7 18.89 -6.45 -22.34
C GLY A 7 18.09 -5.54 -23.27
N PHE A 8 17.42 -6.12 -24.27
CA PHE A 8 16.56 -5.38 -25.20
C PHE A 8 15.43 -4.63 -24.48
N PHE A 9 14.69 -5.30 -23.58
CA PHE A 9 13.63 -4.64 -22.82
C PHE A 9 14.17 -3.58 -21.87
N LYS A 10 15.31 -3.82 -21.20
CA LYS A 10 15.96 -2.82 -20.35
C LYS A 10 16.37 -1.56 -21.12
N GLU A 11 16.77 -1.68 -22.38
CA GLU A 11 17.11 -0.53 -23.23
C GLU A 11 15.86 0.21 -23.70
N GLN A 12 14.86 -0.51 -24.21
CA GLN A 12 13.60 0.08 -24.67
C GLN A 12 12.81 0.77 -23.55
N LEU A 13 12.83 0.21 -22.34
CA LEU A 13 12.16 0.77 -21.18
C LEU A 13 12.83 2.05 -20.64
N LYS A 14 13.98 2.48 -21.18
CA LYS A 14 14.55 3.81 -20.85
C LYS A 14 13.77 4.96 -21.50
N GLU A 15 13.06 4.69 -22.58
CA GLU A 15 12.29 5.69 -23.30
C GLU A 15 10.97 5.99 -22.58
N LYS A 16 10.72 7.26 -22.23
CA LYS A 16 9.52 7.70 -21.47
C LYS A 16 8.21 7.39 -22.22
N ASP A 17 8.23 7.49 -23.55
CA ASP A 17 7.06 7.22 -24.40
C ASP A 17 6.65 5.74 -24.32
N VAL A 18 7.63 4.84 -24.29
CA VAL A 18 7.41 3.40 -24.15
C VAL A 18 6.82 3.09 -22.77
N GLN A 19 7.36 3.66 -21.68
CA GLN A 19 6.83 3.44 -20.32
C GLN A 19 5.36 3.86 -20.17
N THR A 20 4.96 4.93 -20.87
CA THR A 20 3.59 5.47 -20.81
C THR A 20 2.61 4.61 -21.62
N SER A 21 3.08 3.95 -22.69
CA SER A 21 2.28 3.06 -23.54
C SER A 21 1.95 1.71 -22.90
N ILE A 22 2.73 1.27 -21.90
CA ILE A 22 2.57 -0.04 -21.27
C ILE A 22 1.38 0.00 -20.30
N PRO A 23 0.42 -0.93 -20.42
CA PRO A 23 -0.74 -0.98 -19.53
C PRO A 23 -0.34 -1.29 -18.09
N SER A 24 -0.98 -0.59 -17.16
CA SER A 24 -0.73 -0.66 -15.72
C SER A 24 -1.74 -1.58 -15.03
N LEU A 25 -1.26 -2.53 -14.23
CA LEU A 25 -2.11 -3.39 -13.40
C LEU A 25 -2.86 -2.57 -12.34
N ASN A 26 -2.30 -1.43 -11.91
CA ASN A 26 -2.92 -0.54 -10.93
C ASN A 26 -4.16 0.19 -11.48
N ASP A 27 -4.17 0.47 -12.79
CA ASP A 27 -5.19 1.33 -13.41
C ASP A 27 -6.18 0.54 -14.27
N VAL A 28 -5.75 -0.58 -14.84
CA VAL A 28 -6.53 -1.39 -15.79
C VAL A 28 -7.00 -2.68 -15.13
N PRO A 29 -8.32 -2.97 -15.15
CA PRO A 29 -8.83 -4.24 -14.64
C PRO A 29 -8.21 -5.45 -15.32
N LEU A 30 -7.92 -6.48 -14.51
CA LEU A 30 -7.24 -7.70 -14.95
C LEU A 30 -7.88 -8.36 -16.18
N HIS A 31 -9.22 -8.33 -16.29
CA HIS A 31 -9.95 -8.94 -17.41
C HIS A 31 -9.81 -8.18 -18.74
N TYR A 32 -9.36 -6.92 -18.72
CA TYR A 32 -9.01 -6.17 -19.94
C TYR A 32 -7.55 -6.37 -20.37
N LEU A 33 -6.72 -6.93 -19.49
CA LEU A 33 -5.33 -7.22 -19.79
C LEU A 33 -5.22 -8.56 -20.52
N LYS A 34 -4.45 -8.57 -21.60
CA LYS A 34 -4.24 -9.78 -22.40
C LYS A 34 -3.26 -10.71 -21.67
N PRO A 35 -3.55 -12.02 -21.52
CA PRO A 35 -2.56 -12.96 -21.02
C PRO A 35 -1.30 -12.99 -21.88
N ASN A 36 -0.15 -13.20 -21.26
CA ASN A 36 1.18 -13.22 -21.85
C ASN A 36 1.60 -11.89 -22.52
N SER A 37 0.99 -10.75 -22.13
CA SER A 37 1.43 -9.43 -22.57
C SER A 37 2.35 -8.76 -21.55
N LEU A 38 3.12 -7.78 -22.03
CA LEU A 38 3.90 -6.88 -21.18
C LEU A 38 2.95 -5.94 -20.43
N VAL A 39 3.09 -5.89 -19.11
CA VAL A 39 2.36 -4.98 -18.22
C VAL A 39 3.32 -4.33 -17.23
N LYS A 40 2.93 -3.20 -16.66
CA LYS A 40 3.62 -2.58 -15.53
C LYS A 40 2.78 -2.67 -14.26
N PHE A 41 3.44 -2.75 -13.12
CA PHE A 41 2.80 -2.82 -11.81
C PHE A 41 3.63 -2.03 -10.80
N ARG A 42 3.02 -1.00 -10.20
CA ARG A 42 3.60 -0.25 -9.09
C ARG A 42 3.11 -0.85 -7.78
N CYS A 43 4.03 -1.33 -6.95
CA CYS A 43 3.67 -2.13 -5.79
C CYS A 43 4.64 -1.97 -4.63
N LEU A 44 4.17 -2.38 -3.45
CA LEU A 44 4.99 -2.65 -2.27
C LEU A 44 5.26 -4.17 -2.19
N ILE A 45 6.51 -4.57 -1.94
CA ILE A 45 6.81 -5.95 -1.58
C ILE A 45 6.33 -6.20 -0.15
N GLN A 46 5.28 -7.01 0.00
CA GLN A 46 4.71 -7.34 1.30
C GLN A 46 5.38 -8.56 1.92
N ASP A 47 5.63 -9.60 1.13
CA ASP A 47 6.22 -10.85 1.60
C ASP A 47 7.19 -11.44 0.58
N MET A 48 8.13 -12.23 1.07
CA MET A 48 9.10 -12.98 0.28
C MET A 48 8.92 -14.45 0.61
N PHE A 49 8.43 -15.22 -0.38
CA PHE A 49 8.22 -16.66 -0.22
C PHE A 49 9.51 -17.45 -0.42
N ASP A 50 9.47 -18.75 -0.19
CA ASP A 50 10.62 -19.59 -0.47
C ASP A 50 10.86 -19.68 -2.00
N PRO A 51 12.12 -19.82 -2.46
CA PRO A 51 12.44 -19.96 -3.87
C PRO A 51 11.71 -21.17 -4.51
N GLU A 52 11.17 -20.96 -5.71
CA GLU A 52 10.53 -22.00 -6.50
C GLU A 52 11.53 -22.63 -7.48
N PHE A 53 11.56 -23.97 -7.52
CA PHE A 53 12.22 -24.69 -8.61
C PHE A 53 11.32 -24.78 -9.84
N TYR A 54 11.89 -24.56 -11.03
CA TYR A 54 11.19 -24.69 -12.31
C TYR A 54 12.11 -25.28 -13.38
N MET A 55 11.52 -25.74 -14.49
CA MET A 55 12.28 -26.25 -15.62
C MET A 55 12.80 -25.09 -16.47
N GLY A 56 14.07 -24.72 -16.32
CA GLY A 56 14.69 -23.60 -17.03
C GLY A 56 14.74 -23.83 -18.54
N VAL A 57 15.22 -25.00 -18.94
CA VAL A 57 15.21 -25.52 -20.30
C VAL A 57 14.70 -26.95 -20.24
N TYR A 58 13.80 -27.33 -21.13
CA TYR A 58 13.26 -28.69 -21.19
C TYR A 58 13.03 -29.13 -22.61
N GLU A 59 13.15 -30.42 -22.85
CA GLU A 59 12.88 -31.03 -24.15
C GLU A 59 11.44 -31.55 -24.19
N THR A 60 10.74 -31.26 -25.28
CA THR A 60 9.41 -31.80 -25.56
C THR A 60 9.47 -32.70 -26.77
N SER A 61 8.74 -33.81 -26.74
CA SER A 61 8.54 -34.70 -27.87
C SER A 61 7.14 -34.49 -28.43
N ASP A 62 7.04 -34.22 -29.72
CA ASP A 62 5.74 -34.17 -30.39
C ASP A 62 5.21 -35.60 -30.58
N PRO A 63 4.04 -35.94 -30.01
CA PRO A 63 3.47 -37.29 -30.13
C PRO A 63 3.23 -37.72 -31.59
N SER A 64 3.07 -36.77 -32.51
CA SER A 64 2.73 -37.04 -33.90
C SER A 64 3.96 -37.20 -34.81
N THR A 65 5.08 -36.54 -34.48
CA THR A 65 6.28 -36.52 -35.33
C THR A 65 7.53 -37.10 -34.67
N ASN A 66 7.49 -37.42 -33.37
CA ASN A 66 8.64 -37.79 -32.54
C ASN A 66 9.81 -36.79 -32.61
N ALA A 67 9.57 -35.58 -33.11
CA ALA A 67 10.56 -34.52 -33.15
C ALA A 67 10.80 -34.00 -31.74
N LYS A 68 12.06 -33.96 -31.32
CA LYS A 68 12.47 -33.37 -30.05
C LYS A 68 12.74 -31.87 -30.24
N VAL A 69 12.07 -31.05 -29.43
CA VAL A 69 12.20 -29.59 -29.48
C VAL A 69 12.55 -29.07 -28.09
N LEU A 70 13.66 -28.33 -28.00
CA LEU A 70 14.06 -27.62 -26.79
C LEU A 70 13.20 -26.38 -26.58
N LYS A 71 12.69 -26.23 -25.37
CA LYS A 71 11.85 -25.12 -24.94
C LYS A 71 12.45 -24.46 -23.69
N CYS A 72 12.11 -23.19 -23.51
CA CYS A 72 12.53 -22.41 -22.35
C CYS A 72 11.34 -22.21 -21.42
N GLY A 73 11.51 -22.54 -20.13
CA GLY A 73 10.50 -22.32 -19.11
C GLY A 73 10.59 -20.94 -18.43
N LYS A 74 11.57 -20.10 -18.79
CA LYS A 74 11.63 -18.72 -18.28
C LYS A 74 10.40 -17.94 -18.72
N TYR A 75 9.89 -17.11 -17.80
CA TYR A 75 8.73 -16.23 -17.97
C TYR A 75 7.42 -16.96 -18.26
N ARG A 76 7.28 -18.19 -17.76
CA ARG A 76 6.06 -19.01 -17.86
C ARG A 76 5.80 -19.75 -16.54
N ASP A 77 4.54 -20.03 -16.28
CA ASP A 77 4.13 -20.85 -15.12
C ASP A 77 3.79 -22.29 -15.52
N VAL A 78 3.29 -22.51 -16.73
CA VAL A 78 2.88 -23.84 -17.21
C VAL A 78 3.87 -24.30 -18.27
N ALA A 79 4.41 -25.52 -18.10
CA ALA A 79 5.23 -26.17 -19.10
C ALA A 79 4.35 -26.81 -20.17
N ASP A 80 4.86 -26.92 -21.40
CA ASP A 80 4.12 -27.52 -22.50
C ASP A 80 4.00 -29.05 -22.30
N SER A 81 2.94 -29.66 -22.83
CA SER A 81 2.73 -31.11 -22.78
C SER A 81 3.82 -31.90 -23.53
N GLY A 82 4.08 -33.14 -23.10
CA GLY A 82 5.01 -34.06 -23.78
C GLY A 82 6.48 -33.92 -23.37
N ILE A 83 6.74 -33.56 -22.11
CA ILE A 83 8.07 -33.31 -21.56
C ILE A 83 8.85 -34.62 -21.42
N ASP A 84 10.09 -34.63 -21.91
CA ASP A 84 11.05 -35.70 -21.69
C ASP A 84 11.86 -35.43 -20.41
N PHE A 85 11.38 -35.96 -19.28
CA PHE A 85 12.03 -35.80 -17.97
C PHE A 85 13.38 -36.52 -17.85
N HIS A 86 13.68 -37.44 -18.77
CA HIS A 86 14.94 -38.21 -18.78
C HIS A 86 16.00 -37.63 -19.71
N SER A 87 15.69 -36.55 -20.43
CA SER A 87 16.65 -35.87 -21.30
C SER A 87 17.73 -35.15 -20.50
N GLU A 88 19.00 -35.37 -20.85
CA GLU A 88 20.14 -34.64 -20.29
C GLU A 88 20.08 -33.12 -20.57
N ASN A 89 19.27 -32.71 -21.54
CA ASN A 89 19.07 -31.30 -21.89
C ASN A 89 18.00 -30.60 -21.02
N THR A 90 17.32 -31.36 -20.16
CA THR A 90 16.34 -30.81 -19.21
C THR A 90 17.06 -30.29 -17.97
N VAL A 91 17.09 -28.97 -17.80
CA VAL A 91 17.82 -28.29 -16.72
C VAL A 91 16.84 -27.58 -15.81
N THR A 92 16.87 -27.95 -14.53
CA THR A 92 16.15 -27.25 -13.46
C THR A 92 16.86 -25.96 -13.08
N ALA A 93 16.08 -24.93 -12.75
CA ALA A 93 16.57 -23.64 -12.28
C ALA A 93 15.68 -23.15 -11.12
N GLU A 94 16.15 -22.15 -10.40
CA GLU A 94 15.44 -21.53 -9.28
C GLU A 94 14.95 -20.12 -9.66
N ARG A 95 13.87 -19.68 -9.03
CA ARG A 95 13.36 -18.30 -9.11
C ARG A 95 12.78 -17.88 -7.78
N GLN A 96 12.90 -16.60 -7.44
CA GLN A 96 12.34 -16.02 -6.24
C GLN A 96 10.90 -15.53 -6.50
N THR A 97 9.97 -15.81 -5.59
CA THR A 97 8.59 -15.31 -5.63
C THR A 97 8.38 -14.27 -4.53
N PHE A 98 7.83 -13.11 -4.91
CA PHE A 98 7.42 -12.05 -3.99
C PHE A 98 5.91 -11.86 -4.03
N TYR A 99 5.29 -11.70 -2.87
CA TYR A 99 3.89 -11.27 -2.77
C TYR A 99 3.85 -9.73 -2.72
N CYS A 100 3.28 -9.15 -3.76
CA CYS A 100 3.24 -7.70 -3.94
C CYS A 100 1.80 -7.19 -3.88
N VAL A 101 1.63 -6.08 -3.18
CA VAL A 101 0.34 -5.39 -3.01
C VAL A 101 0.42 -3.97 -3.55
N PRO A 102 -0.71 -3.29 -3.81
CA PRO A 102 -0.70 -1.86 -4.10
C PRO A 102 -0.02 -1.11 -2.95
N VAL A 103 0.57 0.06 -3.24
CA VAL A 103 1.21 0.86 -2.20
C VAL A 103 0.17 1.23 -1.14
N PRO A 104 0.36 0.83 0.13
CA PRO A 104 -0.63 1.07 1.16
C PRO A 104 -0.85 2.57 1.41
N GLY A 105 -2.10 2.95 1.61
CA GLY A 105 -2.51 4.33 1.91
C GLY A 105 -2.31 5.32 0.76
N GLU A 106 -2.20 4.86 -0.49
CA GLU A 106 -2.05 5.76 -1.65
C GLU A 106 -3.26 6.69 -1.84
N ASN A 107 -3.00 7.99 -1.97
CA ASN A 107 -4.04 9.01 -2.01
C ASN A 107 -4.62 9.19 -3.43
N HIS A 108 -5.95 9.03 -3.54
CA HIS A 108 -6.71 8.82 -4.78
C HIS A 108 -6.84 10.04 -5.73
N GLY A 109 -5.97 11.04 -5.57
CA GLY A 109 -5.80 12.18 -6.47
C GLY A 109 -4.60 12.09 -7.39
N GLN A 110 -3.77 11.07 -7.21
CA GLN A 110 -2.46 10.91 -7.85
C GLN A 110 -2.34 9.61 -8.66
N ALA A 111 -3.26 8.67 -8.49
CA ALA A 111 -3.36 7.45 -9.29
C ALA A 111 -4.83 7.25 -9.71
N ARG A 112 -5.06 6.98 -11.00
CA ARG A 112 -6.39 6.61 -11.52
C ARG A 112 -6.62 5.13 -11.24
N VAL A 113 -6.73 4.77 -9.96
CA VAL A 113 -7.16 3.42 -9.61
C VAL A 113 -8.65 3.31 -9.91
N VAL A 114 -8.97 2.68 -11.05
CA VAL A 114 -10.33 2.17 -11.28
C VAL A 114 -10.41 0.84 -10.51
N PRO A 115 -11.36 0.69 -9.57
CA PRO A 115 -11.47 -0.52 -8.78
C PRO A 115 -11.59 -1.73 -9.69
N SER A 116 -10.71 -2.71 -9.49
CA SER A 116 -10.63 -3.90 -10.32
C SER A 116 -10.65 -5.16 -9.48
N THR A 117 -11.49 -6.11 -9.94
CA THR A 117 -11.55 -7.55 -9.60
C THR A 117 -12.52 -8.04 -8.52
N SER A 118 -13.53 -7.28 -8.11
CA SER A 118 -14.74 -7.89 -7.51
C SER A 118 -15.90 -7.87 -8.51
N TYR A 119 -16.05 -8.95 -9.29
CA TYR A 119 -17.35 -9.30 -9.80
C TYR A 119 -18.03 -10.20 -8.77
N ALA A 120 -19.06 -9.70 -8.11
CA ALA A 120 -20.10 -10.56 -7.55
C ALA A 120 -21.05 -10.90 -8.70
N PRO A 121 -21.09 -12.13 -9.21
CA PRO A 121 -21.98 -12.50 -10.30
C PRO A 121 -23.41 -12.62 -9.76
N THR A 122 -24.25 -11.60 -9.94
CA THR A 122 -25.72 -11.80 -9.99
C THR A 122 -26.10 -12.37 -11.35
N ARG A 123 -25.57 -13.55 -11.68
CA ARG A 123 -25.95 -14.25 -12.91
C ARG A 123 -27.26 -14.97 -12.63
N HIS A 124 -28.36 -14.37 -13.10
CA HIS A 124 -29.64 -15.05 -13.23
C HIS A 124 -29.40 -16.32 -14.07
N LYS A 125 -29.60 -17.47 -13.42
CA LYS A 125 -29.48 -18.79 -14.01
C LYS A 125 -30.50 -18.85 -15.16
N ARG A 126 -30.02 -18.87 -16.42
CA ARG A 126 -30.84 -19.37 -17.53
C ARG A 126 -31.07 -20.84 -17.23
N SER A 127 -32.31 -21.21 -16.92
CA SER A 127 -32.73 -22.60 -16.76
C SER A 127 -32.57 -23.31 -18.10
N TYR A 128 -31.90 -24.45 -18.03
CA TYR A 128 -31.89 -25.49 -19.06
C TYR A 128 -33.28 -26.14 -18.99
N GLU A 129 -34.05 -26.12 -20.07
CA GLU A 129 -35.31 -26.87 -20.13
C GLU A 129 -34.99 -28.31 -20.54
N GLU A 130 -35.28 -29.24 -19.62
CA GLU A 130 -35.40 -30.66 -19.94
C GLU A 130 -36.76 -30.89 -20.63
N ASP A 131 -36.68 -31.54 -21.78
CA ASP A 131 -37.76 -32.10 -22.57
C ASP A 131 -38.41 -33.25 -21.80
N GLU A 132 -39.70 -33.15 -21.47
CA GLU A 132 -40.61 -34.29 -21.35
C GLU A 132 -42.07 -33.84 -21.17
N GLY A 133 -42.98 -34.41 -21.97
CA GLY A 133 -44.34 -34.72 -21.52
C GLY A 133 -45.50 -34.01 -22.23
N ASP A 134 -46.03 -34.69 -23.24
CA ASP A 134 -47.34 -34.46 -23.89
C ASP A 134 -48.50 -34.12 -22.93
N ALA A 135 -49.36 -33.16 -23.33
CA ALA A 135 -50.81 -33.38 -23.44
C ALA A 135 -51.60 -32.12 -23.88
N MET A 136 -52.20 -32.24 -25.07
CA MET A 136 -53.48 -31.71 -25.55
C MET A 136 -53.99 -30.31 -25.12
N ASP A 137 -54.02 -29.44 -26.13
CA ASP A 137 -55.21 -28.85 -26.76
C ASP A 137 -56.19 -28.04 -25.87
N THR A 138 -56.37 -26.75 -26.17
CA THR A 138 -57.58 -26.21 -26.83
C THR A 138 -57.51 -24.66 -26.87
N GLN A 139 -57.32 -24.11 -28.06
CA GLN A 139 -58.11 -23.03 -28.67
C GLN A 139 -58.95 -22.10 -27.75
N GLN A 140 -58.71 -20.78 -27.79
CA GLN A 140 -59.51 -19.76 -28.54
C GLN A 140 -59.45 -18.32 -27.97
N THR A 141 -59.25 -17.39 -28.92
CA THR A 141 -59.85 -16.04 -29.09
C THR A 141 -59.52 -14.88 -28.12
N GLY A 142 -58.99 -13.79 -28.71
CA GLY A 142 -58.75 -12.46 -28.11
C GLY A 142 -60.02 -11.61 -27.93
N PRO A 143 -60.04 -10.27 -28.19
CA PRO A 143 -58.97 -9.30 -28.48
C PRO A 143 -59.07 -7.96 -27.67
N GLN A 144 -58.11 -7.04 -27.88
CA GLN A 144 -58.21 -5.55 -27.74
C GLN A 144 -58.40 -4.99 -26.29
N THR A 145 -57.91 -3.82 -25.83
CA THR A 145 -57.43 -2.55 -26.43
C THR A 145 -56.71 -1.69 -25.34
N GLU A 146 -55.87 -0.75 -25.79
CA GLU A 146 -55.62 0.61 -25.25
C GLU A 146 -54.93 0.89 -23.88
N HIS A 147 -53.64 1.24 -23.99
CA HIS A 147 -52.98 2.51 -23.63
C HIS A 147 -53.45 3.45 -22.49
N TYR A 148 -52.45 3.73 -21.62
CA TYR A 148 -52.10 4.95 -20.85
C TYR A 148 -52.76 5.29 -19.50
N GLY A 149 -51.93 5.28 -18.44
CA GLY A 149 -51.90 6.39 -17.47
C GLY A 149 -51.76 6.09 -15.97
N ASN A 150 -50.50 5.97 -15.49
CA ASN A 150 -49.95 6.54 -14.24
C ASN A 150 -50.49 6.15 -12.84
N GLY A 151 -49.57 5.80 -11.91
CA GLY A 151 -49.73 6.11 -10.47
C GLY A 151 -49.72 4.95 -9.46
N ASP A 152 -48.58 4.79 -8.79
CA ASP A 152 -48.37 4.52 -7.36
C ASP A 152 -48.89 3.27 -6.59
N CYS A 153 -47.91 2.70 -5.85
CA CYS A 153 -47.96 2.23 -4.45
C CYS A 153 -48.46 0.82 -4.03
N LYS A 154 -47.55 0.17 -3.26
CA LYS A 154 -47.72 -0.77 -2.13
C LYS A 154 -48.13 -2.23 -2.41
N ARG A 155 -47.24 -3.18 -2.05
CA ARG A 155 -47.42 -4.05 -0.87
C ARG A 155 -46.24 -5.01 -0.61
N GLN A 156 -46.05 -5.28 0.68
CA GLN A 156 -45.19 -6.28 1.31
C GLN A 156 -45.62 -7.71 0.98
N GLU A 157 -44.67 -8.63 0.83
CA GLU A 157 -44.78 -10.07 1.17
C GLU A 157 -43.38 -10.52 1.63
N THR A 158 -43.15 -10.68 2.93
CA THR A 158 -43.36 -11.89 3.77
C THR A 158 -42.39 -13.02 3.42
N GLU A 159 -41.45 -13.24 4.35
CA GLU A 159 -40.39 -14.24 4.32
C GLU A 159 -40.91 -15.68 4.26
N ALA A 160 -40.17 -16.53 3.55
CA ALA A 160 -40.18 -17.99 3.70
C ALA A 160 -38.72 -18.50 3.77
N PRO A 161 -38.45 -19.60 4.50
CA PRO A 161 -37.20 -19.78 5.22
C PRO A 161 -36.05 -20.32 4.36
N SER A 162 -34.86 -19.87 4.74
CA SER A 162 -33.55 -20.33 4.32
C SER A 162 -33.33 -21.80 4.62
N ASN A 163 -32.68 -22.50 3.68
CA ASN A 163 -31.67 -23.48 4.07
C ASN A 163 -30.62 -23.69 2.97
N GLN A 164 -29.37 -23.53 3.39
CA GLN A 164 -28.11 -23.89 2.73
C GLN A 164 -27.59 -22.91 1.66
N SER A 165 -27.11 -21.75 2.12
CA SER A 165 -26.04 -21.01 1.43
C SER A 165 -24.68 -21.58 1.84
N SER A 166 -23.96 -22.23 0.93
CA SER A 166 -22.52 -22.43 1.05
C SER A 166 -21.83 -21.07 0.93
N THR A 167 -21.61 -20.40 2.05
CA THR A 167 -20.83 -19.17 2.12
C THR A 167 -19.34 -19.51 1.95
N THR A 168 -18.83 -19.46 0.72
CA THR A 168 -17.38 -19.30 0.53
C THR A 168 -17.00 -17.96 1.14
N ALA A 169 -16.29 -17.98 2.26
CA ALA A 169 -15.75 -16.76 2.87
C ALA A 169 -14.96 -15.96 1.81
N PRO A 170 -15.10 -14.62 1.79
CA PRO A 170 -14.27 -13.80 0.92
C PRO A 170 -12.79 -14.06 1.24
N LEU A 171 -12.00 -14.44 0.24
CA LEU A 171 -10.57 -14.70 0.41
C LEU A 171 -9.88 -13.40 0.85
N ASP A 172 -9.23 -13.44 2.01
CA ASP A 172 -8.46 -12.33 2.55
C ASP A 172 -7.14 -12.19 1.78
N LEU A 173 -7.06 -11.10 0.98
CA LEU A 173 -5.89 -10.73 0.18
C LEU A 173 -4.73 -10.16 1.01
N ASN A 174 -4.85 -10.16 2.34
CA ASN A 174 -3.78 -9.79 3.26
C ASN A 174 -3.32 -8.33 3.09
N PHE A 175 -4.23 -7.40 2.77
CA PHE A 175 -3.85 -5.98 2.65
C PHE A 175 -3.44 -5.39 4.00
N PRO A 176 -2.42 -4.51 4.08
CA PRO A 176 -2.01 -3.91 5.35
C PRO A 176 -3.08 -3.03 6.00
N LEU A 177 -3.82 -2.24 5.22
CA LEU A 177 -4.82 -1.31 5.74
C LEU A 177 -6.25 -1.81 5.54
N PRO A 178 -7.16 -1.53 6.50
CA PRO A 178 -8.54 -1.94 6.39
C PRO A 178 -9.25 -1.23 5.23
N GLY A 179 -10.00 -1.98 4.44
CA GLY A 179 -10.80 -1.44 3.33
C GLY A 179 -10.01 -1.14 2.05
N GLU A 180 -8.71 -1.44 2.02
CA GLU A 180 -7.90 -1.35 0.80
C GLU A 180 -8.42 -2.27 -0.30
N LYS A 181 -8.34 -1.75 -1.52
CA LYS A 181 -8.72 -2.46 -2.73
C LYS A 181 -7.64 -2.25 -3.77
N GLY A 182 -7.39 -3.28 -4.56
CA GLY A 182 -6.48 -3.20 -5.69
C GLY A 182 -5.92 -4.56 -6.04
N PRO A 183 -5.01 -4.62 -7.04
CA PRO A 183 -4.42 -5.87 -7.49
C PRO A 183 -3.35 -6.37 -6.50
N SER A 184 -3.54 -7.57 -5.96
CA SER A 184 -2.43 -8.37 -5.40
C SER A 184 -1.80 -9.19 -6.51
N CYS A 185 -0.47 -9.33 -6.52
CA CYS A 185 0.24 -10.04 -7.58
C CYS A 185 1.43 -10.82 -7.03
N LEU A 186 1.63 -12.04 -7.53
CA LEU A 186 2.86 -12.80 -7.32
C LEU A 186 3.88 -12.38 -8.37
N VAL A 187 4.99 -11.76 -7.94
CA VAL A 187 6.06 -11.32 -8.84
C VAL A 187 7.19 -12.33 -8.80
N LYS A 188 7.54 -12.90 -9.96
CA LYS A 188 8.55 -13.95 -10.11
C LYS A 188 9.83 -13.37 -10.70
N VAL A 189 10.92 -13.50 -9.97
CA VAL A 189 12.24 -12.91 -10.28
C VAL A 189 13.25 -14.01 -10.53
N TYR A 190 13.93 -13.94 -11.67
CA TYR A 190 14.81 -15.00 -12.16
C TYR A 190 16.30 -14.73 -11.92
N GLU A 191 16.68 -13.48 -11.70
CA GLU A 191 18.07 -13.02 -11.57
C GLU A 191 18.11 -11.81 -10.61
N ASP A 192 19.20 -11.65 -9.86
CA ASP A 192 19.46 -10.50 -8.97
C ASP A 192 18.36 -10.21 -7.90
N TRP A 193 17.66 -11.24 -7.40
CA TRP A 193 16.56 -11.03 -6.44
C TRP A 193 17.01 -10.45 -5.08
N ASP A 194 18.28 -10.62 -4.70
CA ASP A 194 18.87 -10.07 -3.47
C ASP A 194 18.81 -8.53 -3.37
N LYS A 195 18.55 -7.86 -4.50
CA LYS A 195 18.43 -6.39 -4.56
C LYS A 195 17.13 -5.87 -3.97
N PHE A 196 16.12 -6.72 -3.80
CA PHE A 196 14.79 -6.33 -3.38
C PHE A 196 14.51 -6.81 -1.97
N LYS A 197 13.92 -5.94 -1.14
CA LYS A 197 13.59 -6.23 0.25
C LYS A 197 12.11 -6.04 0.52
N VAL A 198 11.63 -6.67 1.58
CA VAL A 198 10.30 -6.42 2.12
C VAL A 198 10.17 -4.94 2.47
N ASN A 199 9.03 -4.34 2.15
CA ASN A 199 8.68 -2.92 2.24
C ASN A 199 9.32 -2.00 1.18
N ASP A 200 10.05 -2.55 0.20
CA ASP A 200 10.49 -1.76 -0.95
C ASP A 200 9.31 -1.47 -1.88
N ILE A 201 9.29 -0.25 -2.43
CA ILE A 201 8.35 0.17 -3.46
C ILE A 201 9.03 0.03 -4.82
N LEU A 202 8.39 -0.72 -5.71
CA LEU A 202 8.92 -1.00 -7.04
C LEU A 202 7.91 -0.61 -8.12
N GLU A 203 8.43 -0.19 -9.26
CA GLU A 203 7.73 -0.28 -10.53
C GLU A 203 8.27 -1.47 -11.31
N VAL A 204 7.45 -2.50 -11.44
CA VAL A 204 7.78 -3.78 -12.08
C VAL A 204 7.24 -3.79 -13.50
N TYR A 205 8.09 -4.17 -14.44
CA TYR A 205 7.73 -4.47 -15.83
C TYR A 205 7.90 -5.96 -16.06
N GLY A 206 6.82 -6.62 -16.47
CA GLY A 206 6.82 -8.08 -16.58
C GLY A 206 5.76 -8.63 -17.51
N ILE A 207 5.86 -9.93 -17.76
CA ILE A 207 4.90 -10.67 -18.59
C ILE A 207 3.80 -11.18 -17.67
N LEU A 208 2.56 -10.76 -17.96
CA LEU A 208 1.38 -11.16 -17.20
C LEU A 208 1.01 -12.61 -17.52
N SER A 209 0.97 -13.47 -16.50
CA SER A 209 0.55 -14.86 -16.59
C SER A 209 -0.79 -15.04 -15.89
N VAL A 210 -1.82 -15.31 -16.69
CA VAL A 210 -3.19 -15.62 -16.24
C VAL A 210 -3.65 -16.83 -17.03
N SER A 211 -3.35 -18.02 -16.51
CA SER A 211 -3.73 -19.29 -17.15
C SER A 211 -4.72 -20.05 -16.25
N PRO A 212 -5.90 -20.44 -16.76
CA PRO A 212 -6.85 -21.29 -16.03
C PRO A 212 -6.25 -22.64 -15.61
N ALA A 213 -5.26 -23.14 -16.36
CA ALA A 213 -4.54 -24.36 -16.02
C ALA A 213 -3.80 -24.26 -14.67
N LEU A 214 -3.50 -23.05 -14.19
CA LEU A 214 -2.90 -22.86 -12.85
C LEU A 214 -3.88 -23.15 -11.71
N SER A 215 -5.19 -23.01 -11.95
CA SER A 215 -6.22 -23.42 -10.99
C SER A 215 -6.40 -24.94 -11.03
N ALA A 216 -6.44 -25.53 -12.24
CA ALA A 216 -6.50 -26.97 -12.40
C ALA A 216 -5.27 -27.70 -11.83
N LEU A 217 -4.06 -27.14 -11.93
CA LEU A 217 -2.85 -27.71 -11.32
C LEU A 217 -2.85 -27.62 -9.78
N ALA A 218 -3.56 -26.66 -9.20
CA ALA A 218 -3.75 -26.60 -7.75
C ALA A 218 -4.72 -27.69 -7.30
N ASP A 219 -5.81 -27.89 -8.04
CA ASP A 219 -6.79 -28.97 -7.80
C ASP A 219 -6.19 -30.37 -8.11
N GLU A 220 -5.30 -30.46 -9.11
CA GLU A 220 -4.54 -31.66 -9.43
C GLU A 220 -3.49 -31.94 -8.36
N LYS A 221 -2.79 -30.97 -7.78
CA LYS A 221 -1.94 -31.21 -6.60
C LYS A 221 -2.74 -31.69 -5.39
N GLU A 222 -3.98 -31.24 -5.22
CA GLU A 222 -4.91 -31.76 -4.21
C GLU A 222 -5.38 -33.20 -4.49
N SER A 223 -5.42 -33.64 -5.76
CA SER A 223 -5.93 -34.96 -6.17
C SER A 223 -4.84 -35.95 -6.64
N SER A 224 -3.64 -35.48 -6.95
CA SER A 224 -2.45 -36.25 -7.29
C SER A 224 -1.71 -36.64 -6.01
N ALA A 225 -2.42 -37.35 -5.15
CA ALA A 225 -1.86 -38.28 -4.16
C ALA A 225 -1.18 -39.50 -4.83
N LEU A 226 -0.56 -39.30 -6.00
CA LEU A 226 0.22 -40.30 -6.72
C LEU A 226 1.69 -40.30 -6.28
N PHE A 227 2.11 -39.29 -5.51
CA PHE A 227 3.27 -39.35 -4.64
C PHE A 227 2.78 -39.55 -3.20
N ASP A 228 3.52 -40.33 -2.42
CA ASP A 228 3.19 -40.73 -1.04
C ASP A 228 2.75 -39.48 -0.22
N PRO A 229 1.60 -39.50 0.48
CA PRO A 229 1.17 -38.40 1.35
C PRO A 229 2.19 -38.00 2.44
N SER A 230 3.23 -38.80 2.65
CA SER A 230 4.37 -38.47 3.51
C SER A 230 5.42 -37.54 2.89
N ASP A 231 5.40 -37.30 1.57
CA ASP A 231 6.42 -36.52 0.85
C ASP A 231 6.03 -35.06 0.57
N SER A 232 4.74 -34.69 0.69
CA SER A 232 4.33 -33.28 0.61
C SER A 232 4.38 -32.68 2.01
N MET A 233 5.46 -31.94 2.31
CA MET A 233 5.62 -31.22 3.58
C MET A 233 4.72 -29.98 3.71
N GLU A 234 4.03 -29.57 2.64
CA GLU A 234 3.24 -28.32 2.59
C GLU A 234 1.83 -28.53 3.13
N THR A 235 1.34 -27.60 3.94
CA THR A 235 -0.05 -27.67 4.43
C THR A 235 -1.05 -27.22 3.35
N ALA A 236 -2.32 -27.62 3.46
CA ALA A 236 -3.37 -27.13 2.56
C ALA A 236 -3.57 -25.60 2.65
N GLU A 237 -3.24 -24.99 3.80
CA GLU A 237 -3.28 -23.54 3.98
C GLU A 237 -2.15 -22.84 3.22
N GLU A 238 -0.95 -23.40 3.30
CA GLU A 238 0.23 -22.96 2.55
C GLU A 238 -0.03 -23.05 1.04
N GLN A 239 -0.47 -24.21 0.55
CA GLN A 239 -0.75 -24.40 -0.88
C GLN A 239 -1.79 -23.39 -1.42
N ARG A 240 -2.82 -23.03 -0.65
CA ARG A 240 -3.81 -22.02 -1.06
C ARG A 240 -3.25 -20.60 -1.15
N VAL A 241 -2.28 -20.26 -0.31
CA VAL A 241 -1.66 -18.93 -0.26
C VAL A 241 -0.56 -18.78 -1.30
N HIS A 242 0.20 -19.85 -1.56
CA HIS A 242 1.30 -19.86 -2.52
C HIS A 242 0.82 -20.12 -3.96
N CYS A 243 -0.30 -20.85 -4.12
CA CYS A 243 -0.92 -21.11 -5.42
C CYS A 243 -2.37 -20.58 -5.53
N PRO A 244 -2.62 -19.27 -5.28
CA PRO A 244 -3.96 -18.71 -5.38
C PRO A 244 -4.46 -18.71 -6.84
N PRO A 245 -5.79 -18.74 -7.06
CA PRO A 245 -6.36 -18.65 -8.40
C PRO A 245 -5.86 -17.41 -9.15
N ALA A 246 -5.42 -17.60 -10.40
CA ALA A 246 -4.84 -16.52 -11.22
C ALA A 246 -5.84 -15.39 -11.55
N SER A 247 -7.15 -15.65 -11.37
CA SER A 247 -8.20 -14.64 -11.48
C SER A 247 -8.24 -13.67 -10.30
N LEU A 248 -7.73 -14.08 -9.14
CA LEU A 248 -7.69 -13.29 -7.92
C LEU A 248 -6.30 -12.68 -7.70
N VAL A 249 -5.27 -13.51 -7.83
CA VAL A 249 -3.86 -13.10 -7.68
C VAL A 249 -3.11 -13.52 -8.95
N PRO A 250 -3.00 -12.63 -9.95
CA PRO A 250 -2.20 -12.88 -11.15
C PRO A 250 -0.73 -13.08 -10.82
N ARG A 251 -0.01 -13.70 -11.77
CA ARG A 251 1.45 -13.89 -11.69
C ARG A 251 2.12 -12.99 -12.71
N LEU A 252 3.16 -12.27 -12.30
CA LEU A 252 3.92 -11.38 -13.14
C LEU A 252 5.37 -11.85 -13.19
N HIS A 253 5.82 -12.26 -14.37
CA HIS A 253 7.21 -12.64 -14.56
C HIS A 253 8.05 -11.40 -14.85
N MET A 254 8.88 -11.00 -13.87
CA MET A 254 9.66 -9.76 -13.92
C MET A 254 10.72 -9.83 -15.03
N LEU A 255 10.71 -8.83 -15.92
CA LEU A 255 11.77 -8.58 -16.88
C LEU A 255 12.70 -7.46 -16.40
N HIS A 256 12.11 -6.44 -15.80
CA HIS A 256 12.80 -5.30 -15.25
C HIS A 256 12.00 -4.75 -14.06
N ALA A 257 12.69 -4.29 -13.03
CA ALA A 257 12.07 -3.53 -11.96
C ALA A 257 12.93 -2.33 -11.62
N ARG A 258 12.25 -1.25 -11.25
CA ARG A 258 12.86 -0.01 -10.81
C ARG A 258 12.39 0.31 -9.39
N PRO A 259 13.30 0.38 -8.41
CA PRO A 259 12.99 0.93 -7.10
C PRO A 259 12.51 2.39 -7.21
N LEU A 260 11.41 2.71 -6.54
CA LEU A 260 10.85 4.06 -6.52
C LEU A 260 11.28 4.80 -5.26
N CYS A 261 11.79 6.02 -5.43
CA CYS A 261 12.14 6.91 -4.32
C CYS A 261 10.92 7.69 -3.78
N HIS A 262 9.88 7.86 -4.60
CA HIS A 262 8.62 8.52 -4.28
C HIS A 262 7.47 7.94 -5.12
N ASN A 263 6.23 8.17 -4.68
CA ASN A 263 5.02 7.79 -5.43
C ASN A 263 4.29 8.98 -6.09
N ASN A 264 4.83 10.19 -5.97
CA ASN A 264 4.21 11.37 -6.57
C ASN A 264 4.24 11.28 -8.12
N PRO A 265 3.09 11.27 -8.81
CA PRO A 265 2.98 11.15 -10.28
C PRO A 265 3.39 12.43 -11.02
N LEU A 266 3.46 13.57 -10.32
CA LEU A 266 3.87 14.86 -10.89
C LEU A 266 5.38 14.96 -11.06
N LEU A 267 6.12 14.06 -10.40
CA LEU A 267 7.56 14.01 -10.44
C LEU A 267 8.02 12.93 -11.43
N PRO A 268 9.12 13.18 -12.17
CA PRO A 268 9.68 12.17 -13.03
C PRO A 268 10.16 11.00 -12.18
N PRO A 269 9.77 9.76 -12.52
CA PRO A 269 10.18 8.62 -11.71
C PRO A 269 11.66 8.37 -11.96
N GLY A 270 12.48 8.32 -10.90
CA GLY A 270 13.92 8.16 -10.99
C GLY A 270 14.68 8.96 -9.95
N MET A 271 16.01 8.90 -9.99
CA MET A 271 16.85 9.70 -9.10
C MET A 271 16.87 11.17 -9.53
N PRO A 272 17.14 12.11 -8.59
CA PRO A 272 17.22 13.53 -8.90
C PRO A 272 18.23 13.88 -10.00
N GLU A 273 19.35 13.14 -10.07
CA GLU A 273 20.43 13.35 -11.03
C GLU A 273 19.97 13.22 -12.50
N ASP A 274 19.05 12.29 -12.77
CA ASP A 274 18.58 11.99 -14.13
C ASP A 274 17.69 13.10 -14.71
N ASN A 275 17.11 13.96 -13.87
CA ASN A 275 16.17 15.00 -14.29
C ASN A 275 16.57 16.41 -13.81
N SER A 276 17.86 16.67 -13.68
CA SER A 276 18.42 17.92 -13.11
C SER A 276 17.78 19.23 -13.59
N ALA A 277 17.36 19.35 -14.86
CA ALA A 277 16.68 20.53 -15.39
C ALA A 277 15.26 20.76 -14.80
N PHE A 278 14.52 19.68 -14.55
CA PHE A 278 13.20 19.77 -13.89
C PHE A 278 13.36 20.14 -12.41
N PHE A 279 14.36 19.56 -11.74
CA PHE A 279 14.65 19.87 -10.35
C PHE A 279 15.10 21.32 -10.18
N SER A 280 16.01 21.83 -11.03
CA SER A 280 16.51 23.21 -10.93
C SER A 280 15.45 24.28 -11.18
N SER A 281 14.57 24.08 -12.16
CA SER A 281 13.43 24.98 -12.41
C SER A 281 12.43 24.98 -11.25
N SER A 282 12.09 23.79 -10.72
CA SER A 282 11.20 23.67 -9.56
C SER A 282 11.81 24.34 -8.31
N LEU A 283 13.11 24.15 -8.07
CA LEU A 283 13.83 24.71 -6.91
C LEU A 283 13.82 26.24 -6.89
N ALA A 284 13.85 26.90 -8.06
CA ALA A 284 13.77 28.36 -8.15
C ALA A 284 12.45 28.92 -7.60
N GLU A 285 11.36 28.14 -7.67
CA GLU A 285 10.04 28.55 -7.19
C GLU A 285 9.80 28.26 -5.71
N PHE A 286 10.69 27.49 -5.06
CA PHE A 286 10.49 27.02 -3.68
C PHE A 286 10.18 28.12 -2.66
N PRO A 287 10.87 29.28 -2.64
CA PRO A 287 10.57 30.32 -1.66
C PRO A 287 9.12 30.83 -1.76
N SER A 288 8.66 31.11 -2.98
CA SER A 288 7.29 31.58 -3.23
C SER A 288 6.26 30.50 -2.89
N VAL A 289 6.52 29.25 -3.28
CA VAL A 289 5.60 28.13 -2.97
C VAL A 289 5.54 27.88 -1.47
N ARG A 290 6.65 28.01 -0.74
CA ARG A 290 6.70 27.88 0.73
C ARG A 290 5.88 28.98 1.41
N GLU A 291 5.98 30.22 0.96
CA GLU A 291 5.19 31.34 1.51
C GLU A 291 3.68 31.13 1.30
N GLU A 292 3.28 30.70 0.10
CA GLU A 292 1.88 30.36 -0.20
C GLU A 292 1.39 29.19 0.65
N LEU A 293 2.20 28.12 0.78
CA LEU A 293 1.86 26.94 1.59
C LEU A 293 1.75 27.32 3.07
N LEU A 294 2.61 28.20 3.56
CA LEU A 294 2.56 28.70 4.93
C LEU A 294 1.28 29.50 5.18
N SER A 295 0.92 30.39 4.25
CA SER A 295 -0.35 31.14 4.32
C SER A 295 -1.54 30.19 4.32
N TYR A 296 -1.52 29.18 3.46
CA TYR A 296 -2.55 28.14 3.39
C TYR A 296 -2.68 27.37 4.71
N PHE A 297 -1.59 26.84 5.25
CA PHE A 297 -1.65 26.13 6.53
C PHE A 297 -1.95 27.02 7.72
N THR A 298 -1.56 28.30 7.69
CA THR A 298 -1.95 29.28 8.72
C THR A 298 -3.46 29.42 8.77
N HIS A 299 -4.12 29.47 7.61
CA HIS A 299 -5.59 29.48 7.55
C HIS A 299 -6.17 28.16 8.09
N VAL A 300 -5.58 27.01 7.71
CA VAL A 300 -6.04 25.69 8.17
C VAL A 300 -5.88 25.48 9.69
N LEU A 301 -4.84 26.08 10.27
CA LEU A 301 -4.53 26.05 11.69
C LEU A 301 -5.08 27.28 12.43
N LEU A 302 -6.21 27.82 11.96
CA LEU A 302 -7.02 28.83 12.67
C LEU A 302 -6.25 30.14 12.96
N GLY A 303 -5.35 30.53 12.06
CA GLY A 303 -4.52 31.72 12.15
C GLY A 303 -3.18 31.51 12.88
N ASP A 304 -2.87 30.30 13.31
CA ASP A 304 -1.61 29.98 13.98
C ASP A 304 -0.47 29.77 12.98
N THR A 305 0.30 30.83 12.77
CA THR A 305 1.48 30.81 11.90
C THR A 305 2.58 29.87 12.39
N LEU A 306 2.74 29.72 13.72
CA LEU A 306 3.82 28.91 14.28
C LEU A 306 3.53 27.43 14.06
N ALA A 307 2.30 27.00 14.37
CA ALA A 307 1.88 25.63 14.09
C ALA A 307 2.02 25.28 12.60
N ALA A 308 1.70 26.23 11.71
CA ALA A 308 1.83 26.05 10.27
C ALA A 308 3.29 25.83 9.82
N GLU A 309 4.25 26.59 10.36
CA GLU A 309 5.67 26.38 10.07
C GLU A 309 6.15 24.98 10.51
N TYR A 310 5.79 24.57 11.73
CA TYR A 310 6.15 23.25 12.23
C TYR A 310 5.50 22.11 11.44
N LEU A 311 4.26 22.29 10.98
CA LEU A 311 3.60 21.32 10.11
C LEU A 311 4.32 21.18 8.76
N ILE A 312 4.80 22.27 8.16
CA ILE A 312 5.60 22.18 6.93
C ILE A 312 6.91 21.43 7.21
N LEU A 313 7.62 21.77 8.30
CA LEU A 313 8.85 21.07 8.70
C LEU A 313 8.62 19.57 8.92
N HIS A 314 7.47 19.21 9.49
CA HIS A 314 7.04 17.83 9.65
C HIS A 314 6.88 17.12 8.31
N LEU A 315 6.10 17.70 7.39
CA LEU A 315 5.79 17.09 6.10
C LEU A 315 7.03 16.94 5.20
N ILE A 316 8.02 17.83 5.31
CA ILE A 316 9.27 17.71 4.53
C ILE A 316 10.34 16.86 5.22
N SER A 317 10.12 16.48 6.49
CA SER A 317 11.08 15.67 7.24
C SER A 317 11.18 14.26 6.65
N THR A 318 12.37 13.67 6.73
CA THR A 318 12.61 12.29 6.30
C THR A 318 13.87 11.75 6.94
N VAL A 319 13.93 10.45 7.20
CA VAL A 319 15.15 9.79 7.68
C VAL A 319 16.19 9.74 6.55
N TYR A 320 17.16 10.66 6.57
CA TYR A 320 18.24 10.73 5.56
C TYR A 320 19.47 9.90 5.96
N SER A 321 19.66 9.61 7.24
CA SER A 321 20.81 8.82 7.73
C SER A 321 20.46 8.05 9.00
N ARG A 322 21.12 6.91 9.20
CA ARG A 322 21.08 6.13 10.44
C ARG A 322 22.52 5.92 10.91
N ARG A 323 22.82 6.34 12.14
CA ARG A 323 24.13 6.11 12.78
C ARG A 323 23.94 5.19 13.98
N ASP A 324 24.56 4.02 13.92
CA ASP A 324 24.53 2.91 14.89
C ASP A 324 23.14 2.30 15.16
N VAL A 325 22.10 3.11 15.46
CA VAL A 325 20.65 2.76 15.49
C VAL A 325 19.78 4.01 15.33
N LEU A 326 20.31 5.20 15.63
CA LEU A 326 19.53 6.43 15.74
C LEU A 326 19.11 6.96 14.36
N PRO A 327 17.80 7.14 14.08
CA PRO A 327 17.33 7.77 12.87
C PRO A 327 17.53 9.29 12.93
N LEU A 328 18.23 9.85 11.95
CA LEU A 328 18.42 11.29 11.79
C LEU A 328 17.52 11.84 10.68
N GLY A 329 16.90 12.99 10.95
CA GLY A 329 16.06 13.70 9.98
C GLY A 329 14.56 13.49 10.12
N LYS A 330 14.11 12.53 10.96
CA LYS A 330 12.71 12.43 11.36
C LYS A 330 12.30 13.65 12.18
N PHE A 331 11.07 14.09 12.05
CA PHE A 331 10.49 15.10 12.93
C PHE A 331 9.04 14.75 13.24
N THR A 332 8.78 14.13 14.38
CA THR A 332 7.42 13.81 14.85
C THR A 332 6.80 15.03 15.54
N LEU A 333 5.67 15.51 15.02
CA LEU A 333 4.98 16.68 15.53
C LEU A 333 3.72 16.25 16.29
N ASN A 334 3.52 16.79 17.49
CA ASN A 334 2.24 16.74 18.20
C ASN A 334 1.58 18.12 18.18
N LEU A 335 0.46 18.22 17.47
CA LEU A 335 -0.46 19.35 17.54
C LEU A 335 -1.42 19.12 18.70
N SER A 336 -1.20 19.84 19.80
CA SER A 336 -2.01 19.72 21.02
C SER A 336 -3.05 20.85 21.12
N GLY A 337 -4.08 20.68 21.93
CA GLY A 337 -5.18 21.65 22.03
C GLY A 337 -6.10 21.65 20.81
N CYS A 338 -6.13 20.57 20.04
CA CYS A 338 -7.06 20.42 18.92
C CYS A 338 -8.51 20.38 19.42
N PRO A 339 -9.46 21.07 18.77
CA PRO A 339 -10.87 21.01 19.15
C PRO A 339 -11.44 19.61 18.90
N SER A 340 -11.95 18.95 19.94
CA SER A 340 -12.51 17.59 19.87
C SER A 340 -14.00 17.51 19.59
N ALA A 341 -14.74 18.61 19.80
CA ALA A 341 -16.17 18.68 19.48
C ALA A 341 -16.45 18.83 17.98
N SER A 342 -15.46 19.23 17.19
CA SER A 342 -15.58 19.43 15.75
C SER A 342 -14.89 18.32 14.97
N SER A 343 -15.31 18.08 13.72
CA SER A 343 -14.63 17.16 12.79
C SER A 343 -13.28 17.74 12.29
N TYR A 344 -12.58 18.51 13.13
CA TYR A 344 -11.41 19.29 12.73
C TYR A 344 -10.23 18.39 12.38
N THR A 345 -9.90 17.42 13.24
CA THR A 345 -8.80 16.48 13.01
C THR A 345 -9.00 15.67 11.73
N GLU A 346 -10.22 15.21 11.47
CA GLU A 346 -10.60 14.53 10.24
C GLU A 346 -10.45 15.43 9.01
N ARG A 347 -10.90 16.70 9.07
CA ARG A 347 -10.73 17.67 7.97
C ARG A 347 -9.25 18.02 7.75
N LEU A 348 -8.48 18.19 8.82
CA LEU A 348 -7.03 18.41 8.75
C LEU A 348 -6.34 17.22 8.07
N TYR A 349 -6.69 16.00 8.45
CA TYR A 349 -6.21 14.80 7.77
C TYR A 349 -6.59 14.80 6.28
N GLN A 350 -7.84 15.10 5.93
CA GLN A 350 -8.28 15.16 4.53
C GLN A 350 -7.47 16.19 3.72
N ILE A 351 -7.12 17.34 4.30
CA ILE A 351 -6.26 18.34 3.65
C ILE A 351 -4.85 17.80 3.44
N ILE A 352 -4.25 17.20 4.46
CA ILE A 352 -2.92 16.58 4.36
C ILE A 352 -2.94 15.46 3.32
N GLN A 353 -3.98 14.63 3.31
CA GLN A 353 -4.22 13.55 2.37
C GLN A 353 -4.20 14.05 0.92
N GLN A 354 -4.64 15.28 0.65
CA GLN A 354 -4.55 15.86 -0.68
C GLN A 354 -3.14 16.31 -1.07
N LEU A 355 -2.26 16.57 -0.11
CA LEU A 355 -0.92 17.13 -0.35
C LEU A 355 0.17 16.06 -0.42
N VAL A 356 0.01 14.95 0.30
CA VAL A 356 1.01 13.87 0.38
C VAL A 356 0.62 12.69 -0.52
N PRO A 357 1.59 11.92 -1.06
CA PRO A 357 1.31 10.80 -1.95
C PRO A 357 0.64 9.60 -1.25
N SER A 358 1.04 9.32 -0.01
CA SER A 358 0.52 8.20 0.78
C SER A 358 0.27 8.65 2.21
N SER A 359 -0.88 8.30 2.78
CA SER A 359 -1.22 8.61 4.16
C SER A 359 -2.16 7.59 4.78
N PHE A 360 -2.11 7.47 6.11
CA PHE A 360 -3.01 6.62 6.87
C PHE A 360 -3.48 7.33 8.14
N TYR A 361 -4.80 7.39 8.34
CA TYR A 361 -5.43 7.93 9.54
C TYR A 361 -5.75 6.81 10.51
N LEU A 362 -5.20 6.90 11.73
CA LEU A 362 -5.46 5.97 12.81
C LEU A 362 -6.13 6.71 13.97
N PRO A 363 -7.47 6.57 14.14
CA PRO A 363 -8.15 7.06 15.32
C PRO A 363 -7.81 6.17 16.50
N MET A 364 -7.19 6.74 17.55
CA MET A 364 -6.74 6.00 18.74
C MET A 364 -7.88 5.71 19.72
N SER A 365 -9.02 5.25 19.22
CA SER A 365 -10.11 4.75 20.05
C SER A 365 -9.72 3.46 20.77
N LEU A 366 -10.34 3.18 21.92
CA LEU A 366 -10.11 1.96 22.69
C LEU A 366 -10.35 0.70 21.83
N GLN A 367 -11.40 0.73 20.99
CA GLN A 367 -11.74 -0.36 20.09
C GLN A 367 -10.63 -0.60 19.07
N ASN A 368 -10.18 0.44 18.36
CA ASN A 368 -9.15 0.30 17.33
C ASN A 368 -7.84 -0.18 17.93
N MET A 369 -7.44 0.36 19.08
CA MET A 369 -6.19 -0.02 19.72
C MET A 369 -6.18 -1.49 20.15
N ASN A 370 -7.31 -2.06 20.58
CA ASN A 370 -7.38 -3.47 20.98
C ASN A 370 -7.65 -4.43 19.80
N GLN A 371 -8.38 -4.01 18.77
CA GLN A 371 -8.80 -4.89 17.66
C GLN A 371 -7.87 -4.85 16.44
N MET A 372 -7.23 -3.71 16.16
CA MET A 372 -6.39 -3.57 14.97
C MET A 372 -5.08 -4.32 15.12
N ARG A 373 -4.65 -4.95 14.03
CA ARG A 373 -3.31 -5.51 13.93
C ARG A 373 -2.37 -4.48 13.35
N LEU A 374 -1.59 -3.82 14.20
CA LEU A 374 -0.59 -2.85 13.74
C LEU A 374 0.70 -3.52 13.27
N VAL A 375 1.14 -4.56 13.98
CA VAL A 375 2.41 -5.26 13.72
C VAL A 375 2.18 -6.50 12.85
N PRO A 376 2.92 -6.67 11.75
CA PRO A 376 2.90 -7.90 10.94
C PRO A 376 3.33 -9.13 11.74
N LYS A 377 2.77 -10.29 11.38
CA LYS A 377 2.99 -11.55 12.10
C LYS A 377 3.22 -12.71 11.13
N LYS A 378 4.26 -13.51 11.34
CA LYS A 378 4.48 -14.75 10.57
C LYS A 378 3.44 -15.80 11.00
N ASP A 379 2.70 -16.25 10.00
CA ASP A 379 1.86 -17.43 10.09
C ASP A 379 2.65 -18.63 9.56
N TYR A 380 2.90 -19.59 10.45
CA TYR A 380 3.67 -20.79 10.13
C TYR A 380 2.82 -21.89 9.52
N THR A 381 1.49 -21.86 9.67
CA THR A 381 0.64 -22.89 9.05
C THR A 381 0.47 -22.59 7.57
N ALA A 382 0.18 -21.34 7.23
CA ALA A 382 0.09 -20.86 5.85
C ALA A 382 1.45 -20.45 5.23
N ASN A 383 2.54 -20.57 5.99
CA ASN A 383 3.89 -20.08 5.65
C ASN A 383 3.89 -18.68 4.99
N ARG A 384 3.17 -17.72 5.59
CA ARG A 384 3.01 -16.36 5.05
C ARG A 384 3.20 -15.30 6.12
N LEU A 385 3.68 -14.13 5.75
CA LEU A 385 3.66 -12.95 6.59
C LEU A 385 2.27 -12.32 6.52
N VAL A 386 1.51 -12.43 7.63
CA VAL A 386 0.23 -11.74 7.73
C VAL A 386 0.48 -10.27 8.00
N SER A 387 -0.13 -9.43 7.18
CA SER A 387 0.10 -7.99 7.18
C SER A 387 -0.36 -7.34 8.48
N GLY A 388 0.20 -6.17 8.76
CA GLY A 388 -0.23 -5.27 9.82
C GLY A 388 -0.24 -3.84 9.30
N ALA A 389 -1.03 -2.97 9.93
CA ALA A 389 -1.24 -1.61 9.44
C ALA A 389 0.02 -0.73 9.42
N LEU A 390 1.07 -1.10 10.15
CA LEU A 390 2.38 -0.41 10.11
C LEU A 390 3.32 -0.93 9.02
N GLN A 391 2.88 -1.90 8.20
CA GLN A 391 3.58 -2.29 6.98
C GLN A 391 3.34 -1.26 5.87
N LEU A 392 3.88 -0.07 6.09
CA LEU A 392 3.71 1.09 5.23
C LEU A 392 4.95 1.34 4.39
N SER A 393 4.74 2.07 3.30
CA SER A 393 5.80 2.45 2.39
C SER A 393 6.63 3.64 2.94
N LYS A 394 7.85 3.83 2.43
CA LYS A 394 8.69 4.97 2.82
C LYS A 394 8.00 6.32 2.55
N ASN A 395 8.17 7.26 3.48
CA ASN A 395 7.58 8.60 3.50
C ASN A 395 6.03 8.60 3.52
N THR A 396 5.41 7.53 4.01
CA THR A 396 3.96 7.54 4.29
C THR A 396 3.69 8.43 5.50
N GLU A 397 2.64 9.25 5.41
CA GLU A 397 2.17 10.11 6.49
C GLU A 397 1.19 9.34 7.40
N LEU A 398 1.59 9.08 8.64
CA LEU A 398 0.78 8.43 9.66
C LEU A 398 0.16 9.50 10.57
N PHE A 399 -1.14 9.70 10.44
CA PHE A 399 -1.91 10.63 11.27
C PHE A 399 -2.53 9.89 12.46
N LEU A 400 -2.07 10.19 13.67
CA LEU A 400 -2.55 9.61 14.91
C LEU A 400 -3.51 10.59 15.60
N ASP A 401 -4.76 10.18 15.76
CA ASP A 401 -5.77 11.00 16.41
C ASP A 401 -6.00 10.54 17.86
N GLU A 402 -5.30 11.21 18.78
CA GLU A 402 -5.44 11.04 20.22
C GLU A 402 -6.66 11.79 20.79
N THR A 403 -7.34 12.65 20.02
CA THR A 403 -8.60 13.29 20.48
C THR A 403 -9.74 12.28 20.61
N ARG A 404 -9.58 11.09 20.02
CA ARG A 404 -10.51 9.95 20.13
C ARG A 404 -10.14 8.98 21.26
N LEU A 405 -9.14 9.31 22.09
CA LEU A 405 -8.80 8.51 23.26
C LEU A 405 -9.91 8.62 24.30
N GLU A 406 -10.36 7.46 24.77
CA GLU A 406 -11.37 7.34 25.82
C GLU A 406 -10.76 6.66 27.05
N GLN A 407 -11.32 6.93 28.23
CA GLN A 407 -10.91 6.21 29.44
C GLN A 407 -11.32 4.73 29.33
N GLY A 408 -10.35 3.83 29.47
CA GLY A 408 -10.58 2.40 29.38
C GLY A 408 -9.29 1.60 29.58
N GLN A 409 -9.41 0.28 29.56
CA GLN A 409 -8.27 -0.62 29.72
C GLN A 409 -7.83 -1.17 28.36
N LEU A 410 -6.57 -0.93 28.01
CA LEU A 410 -5.93 -1.59 26.88
C LEU A 410 -5.66 -3.06 27.25
N ASP A 411 -6.00 -3.96 26.33
CA ASP A 411 -5.64 -5.36 26.46
C ASP A 411 -4.17 -5.58 26.06
N THR A 412 -3.74 -6.84 26.06
CA THR A 412 -2.37 -7.18 25.64
C THR A 412 -2.05 -6.74 24.21
N THR A 413 -3.05 -6.74 23.31
CA THR A 413 -2.90 -6.28 21.93
C THR A 413 -2.78 -4.76 21.89
N GLY A 414 -3.60 -4.04 22.65
CA GLY A 414 -3.54 -2.59 22.80
C GLY A 414 -2.19 -2.10 23.34
N VAL A 415 -1.66 -2.75 24.37
CA VAL A 415 -0.33 -2.41 24.92
C VAL A 415 0.78 -2.66 23.88
N ARG A 416 0.70 -3.77 23.14
CA ARG A 416 1.64 -4.06 22.04
C ARG A 416 1.54 -3.02 20.93
N ASN A 417 0.33 -2.59 20.58
CA ASN A 417 0.09 -1.58 19.56
C ASN A 417 0.65 -0.20 19.96
N VAL A 418 0.43 0.26 21.20
CA VAL A 418 1.02 1.51 21.70
C VAL A 418 2.54 1.43 21.72
N THR A 419 3.10 0.28 22.12
CA THR A 419 4.55 0.06 22.15
C THR A 419 5.14 0.09 20.73
N ALA A 420 4.46 -0.53 19.76
CA ALA A 420 4.86 -0.51 18.35
C ALA A 420 4.85 0.92 17.77
N LEU A 421 3.83 1.73 18.10
CA LEU A 421 3.78 3.15 17.72
C LEU A 421 4.93 3.94 18.36
N GLY A 422 5.22 3.71 19.64
CA GLY A 422 6.37 4.31 20.32
C GLY A 422 7.70 3.95 19.66
N ASN A 423 7.91 2.67 19.31
CA ASN A 423 9.11 2.21 18.61
C ASN A 423 9.24 2.83 17.22
N LEU A 424 8.14 2.92 16.48
CA LEU A 424 8.10 3.56 15.17
C LEU A 424 8.47 5.05 15.27
N ILE A 425 7.91 5.78 16.24
CA ILE A 425 8.18 7.20 16.44
C ILE A 425 9.63 7.44 16.86
N SER A 426 10.14 6.70 17.85
CA SER A 426 11.47 6.94 18.40
C SER A 426 12.59 6.38 17.53
N TRP A 427 12.40 5.18 16.97
CA TRP A 427 13.47 4.41 16.33
C TRP A 427 13.26 4.19 14.83
N GLN A 428 12.10 4.57 14.29
CA GLN A 428 11.78 4.40 12.86
C GLN A 428 12.01 2.95 12.44
N LYS A 429 11.43 2.02 13.22
CA LYS A 429 11.45 0.58 12.99
C LYS A 429 10.13 -0.06 13.45
N VAL A 430 9.81 -1.21 12.89
CA VAL A 430 8.68 -2.05 13.29
C VAL A 430 9.19 -3.47 13.54
N ASP A 431 8.91 -4.02 14.72
CA ASP A 431 9.41 -5.31 15.15
C ASP A 431 8.39 -6.41 14.78
N TYR A 432 8.63 -7.11 13.68
CA TYR A 432 7.70 -8.12 13.16
C TYR A 432 7.68 -9.36 14.05
N ASP A 433 6.49 -9.91 14.29
CA ASP A 433 6.28 -11.01 15.21
C ASP A 433 6.43 -12.37 14.51
N PHE A 434 7.50 -13.09 14.81
CA PHE A 434 7.75 -14.46 14.34
C PHE A 434 7.44 -15.50 15.44
N ASN A 435 6.49 -15.20 16.33
CA ASN A 435 6.05 -15.98 17.50
C ASN A 435 7.11 -16.16 18.60
N TYR A 436 8.29 -16.68 18.24
CA TYR A 436 9.39 -17.00 19.16
C TYR A 436 10.47 -15.93 19.19
N HIS A 437 10.55 -15.10 18.15
CA HIS A 437 11.48 -13.99 18.06
C HIS A 437 10.82 -12.81 17.36
N GLN A 438 11.39 -11.62 17.55
CA GLN A 438 11.01 -10.42 16.83
C GLN A 438 12.13 -10.05 15.87
N MET A 439 11.76 -9.70 14.64
CA MET A 439 12.71 -9.25 13.63
C MET A 439 12.48 -7.76 13.36
N GLU A 440 13.54 -6.97 13.49
CA GLU A 440 13.46 -5.51 13.37
C GLU A 440 13.52 -5.08 11.90
N PHE A 441 12.45 -4.46 11.40
CA PHE A 441 12.41 -3.89 10.06
C PHE A 441 12.51 -2.36 10.14
N PRO A 442 13.57 -1.74 9.59
CA PRO A 442 13.67 -0.28 9.55
C PRO A 442 12.59 0.29 8.61
N CYS A 443 11.90 1.33 9.05
CA CYS A 443 10.89 2.05 8.27
C CYS A 443 11.22 3.55 8.20
N ASN A 444 10.60 4.30 7.30
CA ASN A 444 10.72 5.76 7.28
C ASN A 444 9.31 6.31 7.10
N ILE A 445 8.64 6.61 8.22
CA ILE A 445 7.23 6.97 8.30
C ILE A 445 7.15 8.28 9.09
N ASN A 446 6.51 9.27 8.51
CA ASN A 446 6.29 10.56 9.16
C ASN A 446 5.05 10.45 10.03
N VAL A 447 5.16 10.84 11.31
CA VAL A 447 4.07 10.71 12.28
C VAL A 447 3.60 12.08 12.76
N LEU A 448 2.34 12.39 12.50
CA LEU A 448 1.64 13.56 13.02
C LEU A 448 0.66 13.12 14.09
N ILE A 449 0.76 13.70 15.28
CA ILE A 449 -0.14 13.42 16.40
C ILE A 449 -1.05 14.62 16.60
N SER A 450 -2.34 14.38 16.74
CA SER A 450 -3.32 15.39 17.18
C SER A 450 -3.87 15.01 18.54
N SER A 451 -3.79 15.92 19.51
CA SER A 451 -4.17 15.65 20.90
C SER A 451 -4.94 16.83 21.51
N GLU A 452 -5.78 16.56 22.50
CA GLU A 452 -6.45 17.63 23.26
C GLU A 452 -5.49 18.32 24.23
N GLY A 453 -4.47 17.61 24.71
CA GLY A 453 -3.57 18.08 25.76
C GLY A 453 -2.22 17.40 25.73
N ARG A 454 -1.83 16.74 26.83
CA ARG A 454 -0.58 15.99 26.89
C ARG A 454 -0.75 14.68 26.15
N SER A 455 0.13 14.44 25.18
CA SER A 455 0.09 13.22 24.38
C SER A 455 0.54 11.98 25.16
N LEU A 456 -0.05 10.83 24.80
CA LEU A 456 0.34 9.51 25.30
C LEU A 456 1.64 9.05 24.64
N LEU A 457 1.80 9.36 23.36
CA LEU A 457 2.92 8.95 22.54
C LEU A 457 4.11 9.93 22.68
N PRO A 458 5.35 9.45 22.44
CA PRO A 458 6.48 10.35 22.34
C PRO A 458 6.33 11.27 21.12
N SER A 459 6.90 12.47 21.18
CA SER A 459 6.96 13.41 20.05
C SER A 459 8.26 14.21 20.12
N ASP A 460 8.83 14.59 18.98
CA ASP A 460 10.04 15.42 18.95
C ASP A 460 9.72 16.89 19.27
N CYS A 461 8.51 17.34 18.92
CA CYS A 461 8.01 18.67 19.26
C CYS A 461 6.51 18.63 19.55
N GLN A 462 6.10 19.30 20.63
CA GLN A 462 4.71 19.58 20.93
C GLN A 462 4.43 21.06 20.68
N VAL A 463 3.43 21.34 19.83
CA VAL A 463 2.94 22.69 19.55
C VAL A 463 1.48 22.76 19.99
N PRO A 464 1.15 23.55 21.02
CA PRO A 464 -0.24 23.81 21.37
C PRO A 464 -0.83 24.78 20.34
N LEU A 465 -1.91 24.35 19.68
CA LEU A 465 -2.64 25.16 18.71
C LEU A 465 -3.24 26.37 19.42
N GLN A 466 -2.92 27.57 18.94
CA GLN A 466 -3.46 28.82 19.47
C GLN A 466 -4.31 29.51 18.41
N PRO A 467 -5.63 29.22 18.35
CA PRO A 467 -6.53 29.91 17.44
C PRO A 467 -6.45 31.42 17.67
N ARG A 468 -6.14 32.18 16.61
CA ARG A 468 -6.11 33.65 16.67
C ARG A 468 -7.47 34.28 16.37
N LEU A 469 -8.42 33.46 15.93
CA LEU A 469 -9.78 33.85 15.60
C LEU A 469 -10.65 33.88 16.86
N ALA A 470 -11.64 34.80 16.89
CA ALA A 470 -12.60 34.85 17.99
C ALA A 470 -13.47 33.56 18.01
N PRO A 471 -13.96 33.10 19.18
CA PRO A 471 -14.63 31.80 19.34
C PRO A 471 -15.81 31.56 18.38
N GLY A 472 -16.58 32.60 18.04
CA GLY A 472 -17.69 32.49 17.06
C GLY A 472 -17.25 32.41 15.60
N GLN A 473 -16.08 32.93 15.26
CA GLN A 473 -15.49 32.86 13.91
C GLN A 473 -14.75 31.54 13.68
N THR A 474 -14.40 30.83 14.76
CA THR A 474 -13.74 29.53 14.68
C THR A 474 -14.67 28.50 14.04
N GLU A 475 -15.93 28.42 14.44
CA GLU A 475 -16.90 27.48 13.85
C GLU A 475 -17.22 27.81 12.38
N GLU A 476 -17.32 29.09 12.03
CA GLU A 476 -17.48 29.55 10.63
C GLU A 476 -16.24 29.20 9.79
N SER A 477 -15.03 29.50 10.29
CA SER A 477 -13.78 29.13 9.60
C SER A 477 -13.59 27.62 9.50
N LEU A 478 -14.05 26.86 10.49
CA LEU A 478 -14.04 25.40 10.46
C LEU A 478 -14.95 24.87 9.35
N ASN A 479 -16.10 25.51 9.13
CA ASN A 479 -17.01 25.19 8.04
C ASN A 479 -16.50 25.65 6.67
N ASP A 480 -15.80 26.79 6.64
CA ASP A 480 -15.15 27.38 5.45
C ASP A 480 -13.80 26.76 5.09
N LEU A 481 -13.29 25.79 5.87
CA LEU A 481 -12.19 24.88 5.49
C LEU A 481 -12.61 24.07 4.26
N HIS A 482 -12.65 24.74 3.11
CA HIS A 482 -12.99 24.15 1.85
C HIS A 482 -11.80 23.30 1.43
N ILE A 483 -12.02 21.99 1.39
CA ILE A 483 -11.08 21.04 0.82
C ILE A 483 -10.95 21.41 -0.66
N PRO A 484 -9.81 21.97 -1.11
CA PRO A 484 -9.71 22.43 -2.48
C PRO A 484 -9.88 21.25 -3.44
N PRO A 485 -10.37 21.49 -4.67
CA PRO A 485 -10.47 20.43 -5.65
C PRO A 485 -9.08 19.86 -5.92
N THR A 486 -9.01 18.53 -5.97
CA THR A 486 -7.78 17.73 -6.08
C THR A 486 -6.92 18.07 -7.30
N SER A 487 -7.52 18.74 -8.31
CA SER A 487 -6.90 19.12 -9.58
C SER A 487 -6.47 20.60 -9.66
N SER A 488 -6.43 21.34 -8.55
CA SER A 488 -5.97 22.73 -8.59
C SER A 488 -4.47 22.84 -8.86
N THR A 489 -4.08 23.76 -9.75
CA THR A 489 -2.67 24.03 -10.09
C THR A 489 -1.84 24.36 -8.84
N GLN A 490 -2.44 25.06 -7.87
CA GLN A 490 -1.79 25.42 -6.62
C GLN A 490 -1.46 24.18 -5.76
N ILE A 491 -2.40 23.25 -5.59
CA ILE A 491 -2.16 22.01 -4.83
C ILE A 491 -1.08 21.14 -5.51
N ASN A 492 -1.04 21.14 -6.85
CA ASN A 492 0.04 20.45 -7.56
C ASN A 492 1.42 21.09 -7.30
N ARG A 493 1.51 22.42 -7.19
CA ARG A 493 2.76 23.11 -6.77
C ARG A 493 3.17 22.68 -5.36
N PHE A 494 2.22 22.60 -4.42
CA PHE A 494 2.50 22.15 -3.05
C PHE A 494 2.95 20.68 -2.98
N ARG A 495 2.29 19.77 -3.71
CA ARG A 495 2.67 18.36 -3.82
C ARG A 495 4.11 18.20 -4.33
N THR A 496 4.43 18.90 -5.41
CA THR A 496 5.78 18.92 -6.01
C THR A 496 6.80 19.46 -5.00
N TYR A 497 6.51 20.60 -4.35
CA TYR A 497 7.39 21.17 -3.33
C TYR A 497 7.67 20.19 -2.17
N LEU A 498 6.63 19.62 -1.54
CA LEU A 498 6.79 18.71 -0.41
C LEU A 498 7.58 17.45 -0.79
N SER A 499 7.24 16.85 -1.94
CA SER A 499 7.92 15.63 -2.38
C SER A 499 9.37 15.88 -2.78
N LEU A 500 9.66 16.99 -3.46
CA LEU A 500 11.03 17.35 -3.84
C LEU A 500 11.89 17.73 -2.63
N ALA A 501 11.33 18.46 -1.66
CA ALA A 501 12.04 18.86 -0.45
C ALA A 501 12.55 17.63 0.34
N GLN A 502 11.77 16.54 0.37
CA GLN A 502 12.19 15.27 0.97
C GLN A 502 13.33 14.56 0.22
N LEU A 503 13.55 14.87 -1.06
CA LEU A 503 14.58 14.24 -1.89
C LEU A 503 15.89 15.04 -1.93
N LEU A 504 15.92 16.23 -1.34
CA LEU A 504 17.12 17.06 -1.32
C LEU A 504 18.17 16.51 -0.37
N ASP A 505 19.43 16.58 -0.78
CA ASP A 505 20.56 16.23 0.07
C ASP A 505 20.66 17.21 1.24
N TYR A 506 20.58 16.68 2.45
CA TYR A 506 20.75 17.46 3.66
C TYR A 506 22.23 17.47 4.09
N ASN A 507 22.83 18.65 4.08
CA ASN A 507 24.18 18.86 4.60
C ASN A 507 24.16 19.96 5.67
N ILE A 508 24.59 19.62 6.89
CA ILE A 508 24.65 20.57 8.00
C ILE A 508 25.89 21.43 7.81
N SER A 509 25.71 22.73 7.60
CA SER A 509 26.83 23.67 7.53
C SER A 509 27.58 23.74 8.87
N GLU A 510 28.89 24.05 8.82
CA GLU A 510 29.69 24.24 10.04
C GLU A 510 29.14 25.34 10.94
N GLU A 511 28.54 26.38 10.34
CA GLU A 511 27.90 27.47 11.06
C GLU A 511 26.70 26.99 11.87
N MET A 512 25.82 26.18 11.26
CA MET A 512 24.66 25.62 11.94
C MET A 512 25.08 24.65 13.06
N THR A 513 26.18 23.92 12.88
CA THR A 513 26.75 23.04 13.91
C THR A 513 27.20 23.84 15.14
N LYS A 514 27.84 25.00 14.94
CA LYS A 514 28.27 25.90 16.02
C LYS A 514 27.07 26.48 16.77
N VAL A 515 26.07 26.99 16.04
CA VAL A 515 24.84 27.54 16.63
C VAL A 515 24.11 26.46 17.45
N THR A 516 23.97 25.27 16.89
CA THR A 516 23.31 24.14 17.56
C THR A 516 24.04 23.77 18.86
N SER A 517 25.37 23.67 18.83
CA SER A 517 26.19 23.37 20.02
C SER A 517 26.04 24.45 21.10
N GLN A 518 26.01 25.73 20.71
CA GLN A 518 25.78 26.84 21.63
C GLN A 518 24.39 26.80 22.27
N ILE A 519 23.34 26.52 21.49
CA ILE A 519 21.97 26.39 21.99
C ILE A 519 21.85 25.21 22.96
N TYR A 520 22.46 24.06 22.65
CA TYR A 520 22.49 22.92 23.57
C TYR A 520 23.24 23.25 24.86
N GLY A 521 24.39 23.93 24.76
CA GLY A 521 25.13 24.42 25.93
C GLY A 521 24.29 25.34 26.80
N LEU A 522 23.58 26.29 26.20
CA LEU A 522 22.68 27.21 26.91
C LEU A 522 21.48 26.48 27.54
N LYS A 523 20.86 25.53 26.83
CA LYS A 523 19.75 24.72 27.38
C LYS A 523 20.20 23.89 28.58
N LEU A 524 21.38 23.25 28.50
CA LEU A 524 21.97 22.53 29.61
C LEU A 524 22.23 23.47 30.79
N GLN A 525 22.77 24.66 30.53
CA GLN A 525 23.08 25.64 31.58
C GLN A 525 21.81 26.23 32.23
N ILE A 526 20.75 26.47 31.46
CA ILE A 526 19.44 26.90 31.98
C ILE A 526 18.79 25.76 32.79
N GLY A 527 18.83 24.52 32.28
CA GLY A 527 18.33 23.34 33.01
C GLY A 527 19.09 23.09 34.32
N PHE A 528 20.42 23.23 34.31
CA PHE A 528 21.25 23.17 35.52
C PHE A 528 20.91 24.31 36.49
N ASN A 529 20.71 25.53 36.01
CA ASN A 529 20.32 26.66 36.86
C ASN A 529 18.92 26.52 37.45
N GLN A 530 17.97 25.91 36.73
CA GLN A 530 16.63 25.59 37.25
C GLN A 530 16.66 24.45 38.29
N CYS A 531 17.48 23.41 38.11
CA CYS A 531 17.70 22.40 39.16
C CYS A 531 18.42 22.97 40.39
N SER A 532 19.35 23.91 40.18
CA SER A 532 20.11 24.55 41.27
C SER A 532 19.26 25.53 42.08
N SER A 533 18.31 26.24 41.45
CA SER A 533 17.39 27.15 42.16
C SER A 533 16.32 26.41 42.97
N VAL A 534 15.90 25.22 42.54
CA VAL A 534 14.98 24.36 43.31
C VAL A 534 15.65 23.75 44.55
N THR A 535 16.99 23.59 44.56
CA THR A 535 17.73 23.01 45.69
C THR A 535 18.09 24.02 46.78
N ILE A 536 17.88 25.33 46.56
CA ILE A 536 18.25 26.41 47.53
C ILE A 536 17.01 27.01 48.23
N SER A 537 15.83 26.39 48.10
CA SER A 537 14.61 26.77 48.83
C SER A 537 14.04 25.63 49.67
N GLY A 538 14.90 25.03 50.49
CA GLY A 538 14.55 24.08 51.56
C GLY A 538 14.95 24.62 52.92
#